data_AF-A0A9D4X0G6-F1
#
_entry.id   AF-A0A9D4X0G6-F1
#
_cell.length_a   1.000
_cell.length_b   1.000
_cell.length_c   1.000
_cell.angle_alpha   90.00
_cell.angle_beta   90.00
_cell.angle_gamma   90.00
#
_symmetry.space_group_name_H-M   'P 1'
#
loop_
_entity.id
_entity.type
_entity.pdbx_description
1 polymer ?
#
loop_
_entity_poly.entity_id
_entity_poly.type
_entity_poly.pdbx_seq_one_letter_code
_entity_poly.pdbx_strand_id
1 'polypeptide(L)'
;VIADNVGDNVGDIAGMGSDLFGSYAEASCAALVVASISSFGINHEFTAMLFPLIISSVGLLVCLLTTLFATDFFEIKLVKEIEPALKKQLVISTVLMIVGIAIVSWIALPSTFTIFNFGEQKVVKNWQLFLCVSVGLWAGLIIGFVTEYYTSNAYSPVQDVADSCRTGAATNVIFGLALGYKSVIIPIFAIAISIFVSFSFAAMYGVAVAALGMLSTIATGLAID
;
A
#
# COMPACT_ATOMS: atom_id res chain seq x y z
N VAL A 1 -10.93 -14.26 28.51
CA VAL A 1 -10.08 -13.13 28.98
C VAL A 1 -8.59 -13.43 28.81
N ILE A 2 -7.95 -14.38 29.52
CA ILE A 2 -6.51 -14.64 29.29
C ILE A 2 -6.25 -15.13 27.85
N ALA A 3 -6.97 -16.15 27.39
CA ALA A 3 -6.84 -16.65 26.02
C ALA A 3 -7.23 -15.61 24.94
N ASP A 4 -8.06 -14.64 25.30
CA ASP A 4 -8.51 -13.56 24.41
C ASP A 4 -7.38 -12.56 24.16
N ASN A 5 -6.80 -12.01 25.24
CA ASN A 5 -5.63 -11.11 25.14
C ASN A 5 -4.37 -11.81 24.60
N VAL A 6 -4.22 -13.11 24.85
CA VAL A 6 -3.16 -13.91 24.18
C VAL A 6 -3.47 -14.04 22.69
N GLY A 7 -4.73 -14.20 22.32
CA GLY A 7 -5.22 -14.22 20.95
C GLY A 7 -4.83 -12.97 20.17
N ASP A 8 -5.03 -11.77 20.75
CA ASP A 8 -4.64 -10.50 20.13
C ASP A 8 -3.14 -10.46 19.76
N ASN A 9 -2.27 -11.00 20.62
CA ASN A 9 -0.83 -11.03 20.34
C ASN A 9 -0.44 -12.12 19.33
N VAL A 10 -1.11 -13.28 19.37
CA VAL A 10 -0.77 -14.43 18.52
C VAL A 10 -1.34 -14.30 17.12
N GLY A 11 -2.57 -13.81 17.00
CA GLY A 11 -3.25 -13.57 15.73
C GLY A 11 -2.89 -12.20 15.19
N ASP A 12 -3.37 -11.15 15.87
CA ASP A 12 -3.39 -9.81 15.32
C ASP A 12 -1.99 -9.21 15.24
N ILE A 13 -1.05 -9.54 16.14
CA ILE A 13 0.35 -9.08 16.03
C ILE A 13 1.23 -10.06 15.25
N ALA A 14 1.40 -11.30 15.75
CA ALA A 14 2.35 -12.23 15.14
C ALA A 14 1.91 -12.72 13.76
N GLY A 15 0.61 -13.00 13.59
CA GLY A 15 0.04 -13.41 12.31
C GLY A 15 0.12 -12.31 11.26
N MET A 16 -0.41 -11.11 11.56
CA MET A 16 -0.37 -9.95 10.66
C MET A 16 1.06 -9.56 10.28
N GLY A 17 2.00 -9.57 11.24
CA GLY A 17 3.41 -9.28 10.96
C GLY A 17 4.03 -10.26 9.96
N SER A 18 3.70 -11.55 10.05
CA SER A 18 4.15 -12.56 9.09
C SER A 18 3.50 -12.43 7.72
N ASP A 19 2.22 -12.03 7.67
CA ASP A 19 1.46 -11.81 6.44
C ASP A 19 2.02 -10.64 5.62
N LEU A 20 2.25 -9.50 6.29
CA LEU A 20 2.82 -8.31 5.65
C LEU A 20 4.29 -8.51 5.24
N PHE A 21 5.06 -9.30 5.98
CA PHE A 21 6.39 -9.72 5.54
C PHE A 21 6.32 -10.56 4.25
N GLY A 22 5.40 -11.52 4.17
CA GLY A 22 5.17 -12.32 2.96
C GLY A 22 4.83 -11.43 1.76
N SER A 23 3.89 -10.50 1.94
CA SER A 23 3.50 -9.52 0.93
C SER A 23 4.68 -8.69 0.41
N TYR A 24 5.53 -8.19 1.31
CA TYR A 24 6.74 -7.44 0.95
C TYR A 24 7.76 -8.29 0.19
N ALA A 25 8.02 -9.52 0.67
CA ALA A 25 8.98 -10.44 0.08
C ALA A 25 8.54 -10.86 -1.34
N GLU A 26 7.26 -11.20 -1.51
CA GLU A 26 6.70 -11.61 -2.80
C GLU A 26 6.71 -10.46 -3.82
N ALA A 27 6.29 -9.25 -3.44
CA ALA A 27 6.33 -8.09 -4.33
C ALA A 27 7.75 -7.76 -4.78
N SER A 28 8.72 -7.82 -3.85
CA SER A 28 10.14 -7.60 -4.15
C SER A 28 10.70 -8.68 -5.08
N CYS A 29 10.45 -9.96 -4.77
CA CYS A 29 10.91 -11.08 -5.58
C CYS A 29 10.29 -11.09 -6.98
N ALA A 30 8.99 -10.78 -7.10
CA ALA A 30 8.31 -10.68 -8.39
C ALA A 30 8.94 -9.61 -9.28
N ALA A 31 9.25 -8.43 -8.72
CA ALA A 31 9.96 -7.37 -9.44
C ALA A 31 11.36 -7.82 -9.87
N LEU A 32 12.13 -8.45 -8.97
CA LEU A 32 13.49 -8.93 -9.26
C LEU A 32 13.51 -10.01 -10.35
N VAL A 33 12.59 -10.98 -10.33
CA VAL A 33 12.57 -12.05 -11.34
C VAL A 33 12.33 -11.47 -12.73
N VAL A 34 11.38 -10.56 -12.89
CA VAL A 34 11.13 -9.94 -14.21
C VAL A 34 12.27 -8.99 -14.61
N ALA A 35 12.85 -8.24 -13.67
CA ALA A 35 14.01 -7.39 -13.93
C ALA A 35 15.26 -8.19 -14.36
N SER A 36 15.45 -9.41 -13.83
CA SER A 36 16.63 -10.25 -14.09
C SER A 36 16.76 -10.66 -15.56
N ILE A 37 15.63 -10.81 -16.25
CA ILE A 37 15.55 -11.15 -17.68
C ILE A 37 15.19 -9.94 -18.55
N SER A 38 15.12 -8.76 -17.94
CA SER A 38 14.98 -7.47 -18.62
C SER A 38 16.36 -6.86 -18.89
N SER A 39 16.43 -5.70 -19.55
CA SER A 39 17.70 -5.01 -19.80
C SER A 39 18.55 -4.81 -18.55
N PHE A 40 17.93 -4.57 -17.38
CA PHE A 40 18.66 -4.40 -16.11
C PHE A 40 19.53 -5.61 -15.76
N GLY A 41 18.97 -6.82 -15.83
CA GLY A 41 19.72 -8.04 -15.56
C GLY A 41 20.62 -8.47 -16.72
N ILE A 42 20.17 -8.32 -17.97
CA ILE A 42 20.95 -8.69 -19.16
C ILE A 42 22.22 -7.84 -19.28
N ASN A 43 22.11 -6.53 -19.05
CA ASN A 43 23.23 -5.59 -19.11
C ASN A 43 24.02 -5.54 -17.79
N HIS A 44 23.62 -6.31 -16.78
CA HIS A 44 24.24 -6.35 -15.45
C HIS A 44 24.27 -4.97 -14.76
N GLU A 45 23.23 -4.17 -14.96
CA GLU A 45 23.06 -2.85 -14.32
C GLU A 45 22.54 -3.01 -12.89
N PHE A 46 23.46 -3.16 -11.94
CA PHE A 46 23.15 -3.47 -10.54
C PHE A 46 22.17 -2.49 -9.89
N THR A 47 22.35 -1.18 -10.12
CA THR A 47 21.50 -0.14 -9.53
C THR A 47 20.04 -0.23 -10.00
N ALA A 48 19.82 -0.39 -11.31
CA ALA A 48 18.47 -0.49 -11.86
C ALA A 48 17.81 -1.83 -11.54
N MET A 49 18.61 -2.91 -11.46
CA MET A 49 18.16 -4.23 -11.02
C MET A 49 17.62 -4.19 -9.58
N LEU A 50 18.29 -3.46 -8.69
CA LEU A 50 17.88 -3.29 -7.29
C LEU A 50 16.89 -2.15 -7.04
N PHE A 51 16.34 -1.55 -8.10
CA PHE A 51 15.29 -0.52 -8.00
C PHE A 51 14.20 -0.82 -6.95
N PRO A 52 13.59 -2.03 -6.89
CA PRO A 52 12.61 -2.34 -5.84
C PRO A 52 13.17 -2.16 -4.41
N LEU A 53 14.39 -2.63 -4.14
CA LEU A 53 14.99 -2.51 -2.81
C LEU A 53 15.37 -1.06 -2.47
N ILE A 54 15.76 -0.26 -3.48
CA ILE A 54 16.05 1.16 -3.28
C ILE A 54 14.76 1.91 -2.91
N ILE A 55 13.64 1.60 -3.57
CA ILE A 55 12.32 2.15 -3.21
C ILE A 55 11.97 1.83 -1.76
N SER A 56 12.14 0.58 -1.33
CA SER A 56 11.89 0.19 0.07
C SER A 56 12.84 0.88 1.06
N SER A 57 14.11 1.06 0.69
CA SER A 57 15.10 1.77 1.51
C SER A 57 14.74 3.24 1.72
N VAL A 58 14.30 3.93 0.67
CA VAL A 58 13.78 5.29 0.77
C VAL A 58 12.45 5.32 1.55
N GLY A 59 11.62 4.31 1.38
CA GLY A 59 10.39 4.12 2.14
C GLY A 59 10.61 4.13 3.64
N LEU A 60 11.65 3.44 4.14
CA LEU A 60 12.02 3.46 5.56
C LEU A 60 12.39 4.85 6.05
N LEU A 61 13.17 5.62 5.27
CA LEU A 61 13.52 7.00 5.63
C LEU A 61 12.29 7.92 5.64
N VAL A 62 11.40 7.76 4.66
CA VAL A 62 10.15 8.52 4.58
C VAL A 62 9.23 8.18 5.76
N CYS A 63 9.11 6.90 6.11
CA CYS A 63 8.31 6.47 7.26
C CYS A 63 8.88 7.02 8.57
N LEU A 64 10.21 7.00 8.75
CA LEU A 64 10.87 7.62 9.91
C LEU A 64 10.50 9.09 10.04
N LEU A 65 10.60 9.87 8.96
CA LEU A 65 10.21 11.29 8.97
C LEU A 65 8.72 11.46 9.27
N THR A 66 7.87 10.56 8.76
CA THR A 66 6.42 10.61 8.97
C THR A 66 6.05 10.33 10.43
N THR A 67 6.71 9.37 11.07
CA THR A 67 6.49 9.00 12.48
C THR A 67 6.70 10.20 13.41
N LEU A 68 7.72 11.04 13.16
CA LEU A 68 8.00 12.24 13.96
C LEU A 68 6.81 13.22 14.02
N PHE A 69 5.93 13.22 13.01
CA PHE A 69 4.71 14.04 13.03
C PHE A 69 3.70 13.55 14.07
N ALA A 70 3.62 12.24 14.34
CA ALA A 70 2.71 11.70 15.34
C ALA A 70 3.36 11.61 16.74
N THR A 71 4.69 11.47 16.83
CA THR A 71 5.38 11.27 18.11
C THR A 71 5.85 12.57 18.77
N ASP A 72 6.34 13.55 17.98
CA ASP A 72 7.02 14.72 18.51
C ASP A 72 6.32 16.04 18.17
N PHE A 73 5.83 16.19 16.93
CA PHE A 73 5.32 17.50 16.47
C PHE A 73 3.86 17.77 16.84
N PHE A 74 3.05 16.73 17.03
CA PHE A 74 1.63 16.88 17.37
C PHE A 74 1.27 16.02 18.59
N GLU A 75 0.53 16.63 19.52
CA GLU A 75 0.01 15.95 20.71
C GLU A 75 -1.51 15.82 20.61
N ILE A 76 -2.03 14.64 20.93
CA ILE A 76 -3.46 14.34 20.95
C ILE A 76 -4.02 14.72 22.32
N LYS A 77 -5.08 15.55 22.35
CA LYS A 77 -5.74 15.99 23.59
C LYS A 77 -7.13 15.41 23.75
N LEU A 78 -7.78 15.07 22.63
CA LEU A 78 -9.16 14.58 22.59
C LEU A 78 -9.22 13.25 21.83
N VAL A 79 -10.09 12.34 22.27
CA VAL A 79 -10.27 11.01 21.65
C VAL A 79 -10.62 11.10 20.16
N LYS A 80 -11.41 12.10 19.75
CA LYS A 80 -11.77 12.35 18.35
C LYS A 80 -10.58 12.70 17.43
N GLU A 81 -9.41 12.98 18.00
CA GLU A 81 -8.20 13.34 17.24
C GLU A 81 -7.33 12.11 16.93
N ILE A 82 -7.64 10.95 17.51
CA ILE A 82 -6.88 9.71 17.32
C ILE A 82 -6.99 9.22 15.87
N GLU A 83 -8.21 8.96 15.36
CA GLU A 83 -8.40 8.49 13.98
C GLU A 83 -7.82 9.49 12.94
N PRO A 84 -8.05 10.82 13.04
CA PRO A 84 -7.40 11.78 12.15
C PRO A 84 -5.88 11.78 12.24
N ALA A 85 -5.28 11.53 13.42
CA ALA A 85 -3.83 11.46 13.57
C ALA A 85 -3.24 10.24 12.84
N LEU A 86 -3.86 9.07 12.98
CA LEU A 86 -3.46 7.85 12.27
C LEU A 86 -3.65 8.02 10.75
N LYS A 87 -4.76 8.60 10.31
CA LYS A 87 -4.97 8.92 8.89
C LYS A 87 -3.94 9.91 8.33
N LYS A 88 -3.56 10.91 9.12
CA LYS A 88 -2.50 11.84 8.71
C LYS A 88 -1.18 11.12 8.43
N GLN A 89 -0.85 10.06 9.18
CA GLN A 89 0.33 9.24 8.89
C GLN A 89 0.27 8.62 7.49
N LEU A 90 -0.86 8.05 7.08
CA LEU A 90 -1.05 7.54 5.71
C LEU A 90 -0.92 8.64 4.64
N VAL A 91 -1.52 9.81 4.87
CA VAL A 91 -1.46 10.92 3.90
C VAL A 91 -0.04 11.48 3.80
N ILE A 92 0.61 11.73 4.93
CA ILE A 92 1.97 12.30 4.97
C ILE A 92 2.96 11.31 4.34
N SER A 93 2.90 10.03 4.71
CA SER A 93 3.81 9.03 4.16
C SER A 93 3.61 8.88 2.66
N THR A 94 2.38 8.88 2.16
CA THR A 94 2.07 8.83 0.72
C THR A 94 2.64 10.05 -0.01
N VAL A 95 2.42 11.26 0.51
CA VAL A 95 2.87 12.51 -0.12
C VAL A 95 4.39 12.64 -0.09
N LEU A 96 5.06 12.19 0.98
CA LEU A 96 6.52 12.19 1.02
C LEU A 96 7.10 11.09 0.12
N MET A 97 6.44 9.93 0.07
CA MET A 97 6.91 8.80 -0.72
C MET A 97 6.77 9.04 -2.22
N ILE A 98 5.77 9.79 -2.69
CA ILE A 98 5.69 10.18 -4.12
C ILE A 98 6.94 10.95 -4.56
N VAL A 99 7.46 11.83 -3.69
CA VAL A 99 8.69 12.60 -3.94
C VAL A 99 9.90 11.67 -3.88
N GLY A 100 9.93 10.76 -2.90
CA GLY A 100 10.98 9.74 -2.80
C GLY A 100 11.06 8.86 -4.05
N ILE A 101 9.93 8.33 -4.53
CA ILE A 101 9.84 7.52 -5.76
C ILE A 101 10.30 8.35 -6.95
N ALA A 102 9.91 9.63 -7.06
CA ALA A 102 10.39 10.50 -8.12
C ALA A 102 11.92 10.68 -8.08
N ILE A 103 12.51 10.93 -6.92
CA ILE A 103 13.97 11.06 -6.81
C ILE A 103 14.65 9.75 -7.22
N VAL A 104 14.17 8.60 -6.73
CA VAL A 104 14.74 7.29 -7.04
C VAL A 104 14.59 6.94 -8.53
N SER A 105 13.42 7.18 -9.14
CA SER A 105 13.20 6.87 -10.55
C SER A 105 14.07 7.67 -11.51
N TRP A 106 14.49 8.88 -11.15
CA TRP A 106 15.38 9.69 -11.99
C TRP A 106 16.87 9.45 -11.73
N ILE A 107 17.25 9.00 -10.53
CA ILE A 107 18.65 8.73 -10.17
C ILE A 107 19.05 7.27 -10.47
N ALA A 108 18.19 6.32 -10.15
CA ALA A 108 18.51 4.89 -10.17
C ALA A 108 18.19 4.19 -11.50
N LEU A 109 17.36 4.79 -12.35
CA LEU A 109 16.95 4.21 -13.63
C LEU A 109 17.48 5.02 -14.83
N PRO A 110 17.92 4.35 -15.91
CA PRO A 110 18.23 5.03 -17.16
C PRO A 110 16.95 5.61 -17.80
N SER A 111 17.10 6.62 -18.66
CA SER A 111 15.95 7.31 -19.29
C SER A 111 15.08 6.40 -20.14
N THR A 112 15.72 5.40 -20.76
CA THR A 112 15.08 4.39 -21.62
C THR A 112 15.75 3.04 -21.36
N PHE A 113 14.94 2.01 -21.18
CA PHE A 113 15.38 0.63 -20.97
C PHE A 113 14.34 -0.33 -21.54
N THR A 114 14.62 -1.63 -21.51
CA THR A 114 13.66 -2.66 -21.93
C THR A 114 13.22 -3.54 -20.77
N ILE A 115 11.94 -3.88 -20.77
CA ILE A 115 11.30 -4.80 -19.83
C ILE A 115 10.80 -6.03 -20.58
N PHE A 116 11.00 -7.20 -20.00
CA PHE A 116 10.48 -8.46 -20.53
C PHE A 116 8.95 -8.47 -20.59
N ASN A 117 8.41 -8.78 -21.76
CA ASN A 117 6.99 -8.86 -22.04
C ASN A 117 6.68 -10.10 -22.89
N PHE A 118 6.43 -11.23 -22.22
CA PHE A 118 6.00 -12.50 -22.85
C PHE A 118 6.83 -12.94 -24.06
N GLY A 119 8.15 -12.82 -23.98
CA GLY A 119 9.09 -13.21 -25.04
C GLY A 119 9.66 -12.04 -25.85
N GLU A 120 9.09 -10.85 -25.73
CA GLU A 120 9.61 -9.62 -26.36
C GLU A 120 10.21 -8.66 -25.33
N GLN A 121 11.11 -7.78 -25.79
CA GLN A 121 11.70 -6.72 -24.98
C GLN A 121 10.96 -5.40 -25.27
N LYS A 122 10.10 -4.99 -24.35
CA LYS A 122 9.30 -3.78 -24.48
C LYS A 122 10.11 -2.57 -24.03
N VAL A 123 10.18 -1.54 -24.86
CA VAL A 123 10.83 -0.26 -24.51
C VAL A 123 9.98 0.49 -23.49
N VAL A 124 10.59 0.83 -22.35
CA VAL A 124 9.96 1.54 -21.24
C VAL A 124 10.85 2.73 -20.85
N LYS A 125 10.21 3.82 -20.39
CA LYS A 125 10.89 5.01 -19.89
C LYS A 125 10.81 5.09 -18.37
N ASN A 126 11.78 5.75 -17.74
CA ASN A 126 11.82 5.92 -16.29
C ASN A 126 10.55 6.56 -15.69
N TRP A 127 9.98 7.58 -16.34
CA TRP A 127 8.74 8.22 -15.88
C TRP A 127 7.54 7.27 -15.92
N GLN A 128 7.54 6.26 -16.80
CA GLN A 128 6.48 5.26 -16.85
C GLN A 128 6.55 4.33 -15.65
N LEU A 129 7.75 3.92 -15.22
CA LEU A 129 7.92 3.16 -13.98
C LEU A 129 7.60 3.98 -12.74
N PHE A 130 7.96 5.26 -12.73
CA PHE A 130 7.53 6.19 -11.68
C PHE A 130 6.00 6.16 -11.53
N LEU A 131 5.25 6.21 -12.65
CA LEU A 131 3.79 6.09 -12.63
C LEU A 131 3.30 4.71 -12.18
N CYS A 132 3.98 3.62 -12.54
CA CYS A 132 3.64 2.27 -12.06
C CYS A 132 3.71 2.17 -10.53
N VAL A 133 4.81 2.64 -9.92
CA VAL A 133 4.95 2.61 -8.46
C VAL A 133 3.96 3.58 -7.81
N SER A 134 3.81 4.78 -8.39
CA SER A 134 2.92 5.82 -7.88
C SER A 134 1.44 5.41 -7.89
N VAL A 135 0.97 4.75 -8.95
CA VAL A 135 -0.44 4.30 -9.01
C VAL A 135 -0.73 3.25 -7.95
N GLY A 136 0.23 2.36 -7.66
CA GLY A 136 0.12 1.41 -6.56
C GLY A 136 0.07 2.08 -5.19
N LEU A 137 0.94 3.07 -4.95
CA LEU A 137 0.95 3.88 -3.74
C LEU A 137 -0.39 4.63 -3.53
N TRP A 138 -0.89 5.30 -4.56
CA TRP A 138 -2.19 5.99 -4.50
C TRP A 138 -3.37 5.03 -4.35
N ALA A 139 -3.32 3.86 -4.99
CA ALA A 139 -4.33 2.83 -4.79
C ALA A 139 -4.39 2.38 -3.32
N GLY A 140 -3.23 2.22 -2.66
CA GLY A 140 -3.17 1.94 -1.23
C GLY A 140 -3.85 3.02 -0.38
N LEU A 141 -3.57 4.30 -0.66
CA LEU A 141 -4.22 5.41 0.05
C LEU A 141 -5.74 5.42 -0.17
N ILE A 142 -6.20 5.24 -1.42
CA ILE A 142 -7.64 5.18 -1.75
C ILE A 142 -8.32 4.04 -0.98
N ILE A 143 -7.70 2.86 -0.95
CA ILE A 143 -8.21 1.71 -0.19
C ILE A 143 -8.30 2.08 1.29
N GLY A 144 -7.26 2.69 1.88
CA GLY A 144 -7.27 3.13 3.28
C GLY A 144 -8.43 4.09 3.61
N PHE A 145 -8.67 5.10 2.78
CA PHE A 145 -9.78 6.06 2.98
C PHE A 145 -11.16 5.40 2.86
N VAL A 146 -11.33 4.47 1.91
CA VAL A 146 -12.60 3.77 1.74
C VAL A 146 -12.83 2.81 2.90
N THR A 147 -11.80 2.08 3.32
CA THR A 147 -11.87 1.20 4.49
C THR A 147 -12.27 2.01 5.72
N GLU A 148 -11.63 3.15 6.00
CA GLU A 148 -11.99 4.04 7.11
C GLU A 148 -13.47 4.44 7.07
N TYR A 149 -13.98 4.86 5.90
CA TYR A 149 -15.38 5.27 5.75
C TYR A 149 -16.38 4.15 6.09
N TYR A 150 -16.03 2.90 5.77
CA TYR A 150 -16.90 1.74 6.01
C TYR A 150 -16.66 1.06 7.37
N THR A 151 -15.59 1.38 8.10
CA THR A 151 -15.26 0.72 9.39
C THR A 151 -15.25 1.65 10.60
N SER A 152 -15.06 2.97 10.44
CA SER A 152 -15.12 3.92 11.56
C SER A 152 -16.56 4.27 11.96
N ASN A 153 -16.81 4.28 13.26
CA ASN A 153 -18.10 4.69 13.86
C ASN A 153 -18.37 6.20 13.76
N ALA A 154 -17.41 6.99 13.28
CA ALA A 154 -17.59 8.40 12.98
C ALA A 154 -18.47 8.64 11.73
N TYR A 155 -18.62 7.64 10.87
CA TYR A 155 -19.36 7.75 9.61
C TYR A 155 -20.69 7.00 9.61
N SER A 156 -21.58 7.40 8.69
CA SER A 156 -22.94 6.85 8.61
C SER A 156 -23.01 5.33 8.40
N PRO A 157 -22.14 4.66 7.61
CA PRO A 157 -22.32 3.22 7.36
C PRO A 157 -22.29 2.39 8.65
N VAL A 158 -21.37 2.70 9.57
CA VAL A 158 -21.25 1.98 10.84
C VAL A 158 -22.31 2.44 11.85
N GLN A 159 -22.70 3.72 11.81
CA GLN A 159 -23.81 4.24 12.62
C GLN A 159 -25.14 3.58 12.25
N ASP A 160 -25.39 3.32 10.96
CA ASP A 160 -26.58 2.63 10.47
C ASP A 160 -26.60 1.15 10.92
N VAL A 161 -25.44 0.48 10.91
CA VAL A 161 -25.30 -0.88 11.48
C VAL A 161 -25.62 -0.86 12.98
N ALA A 162 -25.10 0.11 13.73
CA ALA A 162 -25.40 0.26 15.15
C ALA A 162 -26.91 0.55 15.41
N ASP A 163 -27.55 1.44 14.63
CA ASP A 163 -28.99 1.73 14.77
C ASP A 163 -29.85 0.49 14.44
N SER A 164 -29.41 -0.35 13.50
CA SER A 164 -30.11 -1.59 13.16
C SER A 164 -30.16 -2.61 14.31
N CYS A 165 -29.38 -2.42 15.38
CA CYS A 165 -29.49 -3.20 16.61
C CYS A 165 -30.82 -2.99 17.33
N ARG A 166 -31.52 -1.87 17.09
CA ARG A 166 -32.83 -1.56 17.71
C ARG A 166 -33.91 -2.58 17.37
N THR A 167 -33.79 -3.23 16.21
CA THR A 167 -34.72 -4.27 15.75
C THR A 167 -34.20 -5.70 15.96
N GLY A 168 -33.07 -5.86 16.66
CA GLY A 168 -32.52 -7.15 17.08
C GLY A 168 -31.23 -7.56 16.34
N ALA A 169 -30.67 -8.69 16.74
CA ALA A 169 -29.39 -9.18 16.20
C ALA A 169 -29.47 -9.57 14.71
N ALA A 170 -30.62 -10.05 14.24
CA ALA A 170 -30.79 -10.47 12.85
C ALA A 170 -30.61 -9.30 11.87
N THR A 171 -31.19 -8.14 12.15
CA THR A 171 -31.01 -6.95 11.32
C THR A 171 -29.59 -6.45 11.36
N ASN A 172 -28.93 -6.45 12.53
CA ASN A 172 -27.53 -6.09 12.66
C ASN A 172 -26.62 -6.94 11.74
N VAL A 173 -26.79 -8.26 11.74
CA VAL A 173 -26.01 -9.16 10.86
C VAL A 173 -26.31 -8.89 9.38
N ILE A 174 -27.57 -8.65 9.01
CA ILE A 174 -27.94 -8.36 7.61
C ILE A 174 -27.31 -7.05 7.14
N PHE A 175 -27.39 -5.99 7.93
CA PHE A 175 -26.79 -4.69 7.59
C PHE A 175 -25.25 -4.79 7.54
N GLY A 176 -24.62 -5.51 8.47
CA GLY A 176 -23.18 -5.74 8.47
C GLY A 176 -22.69 -6.50 7.23
N LEU A 177 -23.39 -7.57 6.82
CA LEU A 177 -23.06 -8.31 5.61
C LEU A 177 -23.25 -7.46 4.35
N ALA A 178 -24.36 -6.71 4.26
CA ALA A 178 -24.62 -5.81 3.15
C ALA A 178 -23.57 -4.69 3.05
N LEU A 179 -23.11 -4.15 4.18
CA LEU A 179 -22.04 -3.17 4.24
C LEU A 179 -20.72 -3.75 3.70
N GLY A 180 -20.36 -4.97 4.09
CA GLY A 180 -19.17 -5.66 3.56
C GLY A 180 -19.24 -5.88 2.05
N TYR A 181 -20.39 -6.25 1.50
CA TYR A 181 -20.57 -6.37 0.04
C TYR A 181 -20.51 -5.04 -0.69
N LYS A 182 -20.86 -3.93 -0.02
CA LYS A 182 -20.79 -2.59 -0.62
C LYS A 182 -19.37 -2.02 -0.57
N SER A 183 -18.59 -2.33 0.47
CA SER A 183 -17.27 -1.74 0.69
C SER A 183 -16.24 -2.16 -0.37
N VAL A 184 -16.41 -3.32 -1.01
CA VAL A 184 -15.46 -3.84 -2.02
C VAL A 184 -15.45 -3.06 -3.35
N ILE A 185 -16.48 -2.26 -3.65
CA ILE A 185 -16.65 -1.63 -4.97
C ILE A 185 -15.47 -0.72 -5.33
N ILE A 186 -15.15 0.24 -4.46
CA ILE A 186 -14.08 1.22 -4.74
C ILE A 186 -12.68 0.58 -4.68
N PRO A 187 -12.35 -0.29 -3.71
CA PRO A 187 -11.08 -1.03 -3.70
C PRO A 187 -10.85 -1.82 -4.99
N ILE A 188 -11.87 -2.51 -5.52
CA ILE A 188 -11.74 -3.25 -6.78
C ILE A 188 -11.47 -2.31 -7.96
N PHE A 189 -12.11 -1.15 -8.02
CA PHE A 189 -11.79 -0.15 -9.05
C PHE A 189 -10.37 0.40 -8.90
N ALA A 190 -9.91 0.67 -7.68
CA ALA A 190 -8.54 1.14 -7.43
C ALA A 190 -7.49 0.10 -7.88
N ILE A 191 -7.72 -1.17 -7.58
CA ILE A 191 -6.88 -2.28 -8.03
C ILE A 191 -6.93 -2.42 -9.56
N ALA A 192 -8.11 -2.36 -10.17
CA ALA A 192 -8.26 -2.46 -11.63
C ALA A 192 -7.53 -1.34 -12.38
N ILE A 193 -7.61 -0.09 -11.88
CA ILE A 193 -6.87 1.05 -12.44
C ILE A 193 -5.37 0.86 -12.26
N SER A 194 -4.93 0.42 -11.07
CA SER A 194 -3.51 0.14 -10.79
C SER A 194 -2.95 -0.93 -11.74
N ILE A 195 -3.68 -2.03 -11.94
CA ILE A 195 -3.32 -3.08 -12.90
C ILE A 195 -3.28 -2.52 -14.31
N PHE A 196 -4.32 -1.83 -14.77
CA PHE A 196 -4.39 -1.31 -16.14
C PHE A 196 -3.20 -0.39 -16.45
N VAL A 197 -2.96 0.61 -15.60
CA VAL A 197 -1.88 1.60 -15.79
C VAL A 197 -0.51 0.91 -15.75
N SER A 198 -0.25 0.09 -14.74
CA SER A 198 1.06 -0.53 -14.55
C SER A 198 1.38 -1.58 -15.60
N PHE A 199 0.39 -2.41 -15.99
CA PHE A 199 0.53 -3.41 -17.03
C PHE A 199 0.72 -2.76 -18.41
N SER A 200 -0.06 -1.71 -18.74
CA SER A 200 0.09 -0.97 -19.99
C SER A 200 1.44 -0.30 -20.14
N PHE A 201 2.09 0.10 -19.04
CA PHE A 201 3.42 0.70 -19.08
C PHE A 201 4.55 -0.32 -19.08
N ALA A 202 4.60 -1.24 -18.11
CA ALA A 202 5.76 -2.12 -17.92
C ALA A 202 5.41 -3.60 -17.70
N ALA A 203 4.28 -4.07 -18.25
CA ALA A 203 3.87 -5.48 -18.18
C ALA A 203 3.90 -6.02 -16.75
N MET A 204 4.37 -7.26 -16.54
CA MET A 204 4.44 -7.89 -15.22
C MET A 204 5.38 -7.18 -14.25
N TYR A 205 6.47 -6.58 -14.75
CA TYR A 205 7.36 -5.78 -13.89
C TYR A 205 6.64 -4.56 -13.35
N GLY A 206 5.87 -3.88 -14.21
CA GLY A 206 5.01 -2.75 -13.82
C GLY A 206 4.05 -3.11 -12.70
N VAL A 207 3.33 -4.22 -12.84
CA VAL A 207 2.38 -4.70 -11.83
C VAL A 207 3.11 -5.04 -10.52
N ALA A 208 4.25 -5.71 -10.59
CA ALA A 208 5.04 -6.05 -9.41
C ALA A 208 5.56 -4.81 -8.66
N VAL A 209 6.08 -3.81 -9.39
CA VAL A 209 6.53 -2.56 -8.75
C VAL A 209 5.36 -1.68 -8.29
N ALA A 210 4.16 -1.83 -8.85
CA ALA A 210 2.95 -1.21 -8.33
C ALA A 210 2.54 -1.84 -6.99
N ALA A 211 2.60 -3.17 -6.86
CA ALA A 211 2.39 -3.87 -5.60
C ALA A 211 3.41 -3.40 -4.54
N LEU A 212 4.70 -3.31 -4.92
CA LEU A 212 5.73 -2.77 -4.04
C LEU A 212 5.50 -1.29 -3.71
N GLY A 213 4.95 -0.50 -4.64
CA GLY A 213 4.57 0.88 -4.43
C GLY A 213 3.49 1.03 -3.35
N MET A 214 2.50 0.15 -3.35
CA MET A 214 1.48 0.07 -2.28
C MET A 214 2.10 -0.24 -0.92
N LEU A 215 3.13 -1.09 -0.89
CA LEU A 215 3.88 -1.48 0.31
C LEU A 215 5.12 -0.61 0.59
N SER A 216 5.31 0.47 -0.17
CA SER A 216 6.53 1.30 -0.04
C SER A 216 6.58 2.07 1.28
N THR A 217 5.41 2.27 1.90
CA THR A 217 5.22 2.89 3.21
C THR A 217 4.84 1.86 4.29
N ILE A 218 5.20 0.57 4.10
CA ILE A 218 4.83 -0.55 4.98
C ILE A 218 5.21 -0.32 6.45
N ALA A 219 6.32 0.36 6.74
CA ALA A 219 6.71 0.64 8.13
C ALA A 219 5.72 1.59 8.83
N THR A 220 5.15 2.56 8.11
CA THR A 220 4.06 3.39 8.65
C THR A 220 2.76 2.58 8.75
N GLY A 221 2.47 1.74 7.74
CA GLY A 221 1.30 0.86 7.75
C GLY A 221 1.28 -0.07 8.96
N LEU A 222 2.35 -0.82 9.20
CA LEU A 222 2.53 -1.69 10.36
C LEU A 222 2.53 -0.96 11.70
N ALA A 223 2.82 0.34 11.73
CA ALA A 223 2.83 1.11 12.97
C ALA A 223 1.44 1.63 13.37
N ILE A 224 0.51 1.72 12.41
CA ILE A 224 -0.86 2.21 12.64
C ILE A 224 -1.91 1.09 12.65
N ASP A 225 -1.57 -0.09 12.12
CA ASP A 225 -2.35 -1.32 12.19
C ASP A 225 -2.24 -1.91 13.62
#